data_AF-A0A0R1L704-F1
#
_entry.id   AF-A0A0R1L704-F1
#
_cell.length_a   1.000
_cell.length_b   1.000
_cell.length_c   1.000
_cell.angle_alpha   90.00
_cell.angle_beta   90.00
_cell.angle_gamma   90.00
#
_symmetry.space_group_name_H-M   'P 1'
#
loop_
_entity.id
_entity.type
_entity.pdbx_description
1 polymer ?
#
loop_
_entity_poly.entity_id
_entity_poly.type
_entity_poly.pdbx_seq_one_letter_code
_entity_poly.pdbx_strand_id
1 'polypeptide(L)'
;MKKQLITLLTLGLFAGILGFGGIEAQAETKTSPVGSDFFKDNPGLFSNHYYRLNKKTKVNLLYRAKTDSRVIIKSTYLPKGTVIAAEGFYKKQAFAQGYATADISYHLKRKTVSSKIFGSGDLHFKFKLPTSRLTRIKRPTYALPYGSGVLQSGGLTSIHALPTFNSDALKITSDGWLEYYRYNLQQYPDTDTGLPGNHTTTVYYATKPNSAVKINRSLKKGANVYLYTSKRLAGVTQKKVRHSGAYKYRLTVHNNHKPVYYEDSAYGDDQAASSIYTVGGKQYYTVIAQGVN
;
A
#
# COMPACT_ATOMS: atom_id res chain seq x y z
N MET A 1 -11.50 -20.59 72.29
CA MET A 1 -12.89 -20.51 71.75
C MET A 1 -13.69 -19.54 72.61
N LYS A 2 -14.45 -18.62 71.97
CA LYS A 2 -15.36 -17.61 72.57
C LYS A 2 -14.63 -16.47 73.31
N LYS A 3 -14.97 -15.19 73.23
CA LYS A 3 -15.95 -14.38 72.48
C LYS A 3 -15.54 -12.89 72.73
N GLN A 4 -16.14 -11.98 71.94
CA GLN A 4 -16.47 -10.57 72.27
C GLN A 4 -15.42 -9.49 71.96
N LEU A 5 -15.76 -8.30 71.48
CA LEU A 5 -16.91 -7.67 70.80
C LEU A 5 -16.42 -6.22 70.50
N ILE A 6 -17.05 -5.52 69.55
CA ILE A 6 -17.21 -4.04 69.48
C ILE A 6 -16.00 -3.22 68.98
N THR A 7 -16.10 -2.16 68.16
CA THR A 7 -17.10 -1.50 67.28
C THR A 7 -16.39 -0.25 66.73
N LEU A 8 -16.62 0.15 65.47
CA LEU A 8 -16.90 1.52 64.98
C LEU A 8 -16.89 1.48 63.43
N LEU A 9 -18.04 1.58 62.74
CA LEU A 9 -18.72 2.82 62.30
C LEU A 9 -17.74 3.78 61.58
N THR A 10 -17.96 4.34 60.39
CA THR A 10 -19.11 4.43 59.48
C THR A 10 -18.62 5.13 58.21
N LEU A 11 -19.33 4.87 57.10
CA LEU A 11 -19.56 5.72 55.91
C LEU A 11 -18.51 6.80 55.54
N GLY A 12 -17.93 6.61 54.36
CA GLY A 12 -17.43 7.67 53.50
C GLY A 12 -17.82 7.39 52.05
N LEU A 13 -19.07 7.68 51.70
CA LEU A 13 -19.54 7.77 50.31
C LEU A 13 -18.79 8.94 49.65
N PHE A 14 -17.84 8.64 48.77
CA PHE A 14 -17.40 9.57 47.74
C PHE A 14 -17.66 8.97 46.37
N ALA A 15 -18.76 9.43 45.78
CA ALA A 15 -19.02 9.33 44.36
C ALA A 15 -17.94 10.13 43.62
N GLY A 16 -16.91 9.44 43.16
CA GLY A 16 -15.97 9.94 42.16
C GLY A 16 -16.30 9.29 40.83
N ILE A 17 -17.14 9.94 40.03
CA ILE A 17 -17.27 9.64 38.60
C ILE A 17 -15.94 10.02 37.95
N LEU A 18 -15.00 9.08 37.92
CA LEU A 18 -13.83 9.17 37.06
C LEU A 18 -14.23 8.57 35.71
N GLY A 19 -14.54 9.46 34.77
CA GLY A 19 -14.61 9.14 33.36
C GLY A 19 -13.26 8.63 32.88
N PHE A 20 -13.04 7.33 32.98
CA PHE A 20 -12.00 6.65 32.23
C PHE A 20 -12.48 6.56 30.77
N GLY A 21 -12.13 7.59 29.99
CA GLY A 21 -11.92 7.40 28.56
C GLY A 21 -10.74 6.46 28.41
N GLY A 22 -11.02 5.15 28.44
CA GLY A 22 -10.03 4.12 28.17
C GLY A 22 -9.49 4.34 26.77
N ILE A 23 -8.25 4.83 26.67
CA ILE A 23 -7.42 4.51 25.53
C ILE A 23 -7.15 3.02 25.72
N GLU A 24 -7.96 2.17 25.09
CA GLU A 24 -7.62 0.77 24.97
C GLU A 24 -6.25 0.69 24.31
N ALA A 25 -5.25 0.28 25.08
CA ALA A 25 -3.93 0.02 24.54
C ALA A 25 -4.09 -1.12 23.52
N GLN A 26 -4.00 -0.75 22.24
CA GLN A 26 -4.08 -1.72 21.15
C GLN A 26 -2.94 -2.73 21.35
N ALA A 27 -3.28 -4.02 21.44
CA ALA A 27 -2.31 -5.09 21.67
C ALA A 27 -1.21 -5.07 20.59
N GLU A 28 0.04 -5.29 21.00
CA GLU A 28 1.17 -5.35 20.07
C GLU A 28 0.98 -6.50 19.08
N THR A 29 1.05 -6.19 17.78
CA THR A 29 0.92 -7.19 16.72
C THR A 29 2.12 -8.13 16.77
N LYS A 30 1.87 -9.41 17.08
CA LYS A 30 2.90 -10.44 17.06
C LYS A 30 3.28 -10.74 15.62
N THR A 31 4.59 -10.76 15.34
CA THR A 31 5.12 -11.14 14.03
C THR A 31 5.95 -12.42 14.14
N SER A 32 5.89 -13.28 13.13
CA SER A 32 6.72 -14.49 13.06
C SER A 32 7.39 -14.62 11.68
N PRO A 33 8.61 -15.18 11.57
CA PRO A 33 9.26 -15.34 10.27
C PRO A 33 8.47 -16.25 9.33
N VAL A 34 8.41 -15.88 8.05
CA VAL A 34 7.82 -16.73 7.01
C VAL A 34 8.81 -17.78 6.57
N GLY A 35 8.44 -19.06 6.67
CA GLY A 35 9.22 -20.18 6.15
C GLY A 35 9.28 -20.21 4.62
N SER A 36 10.26 -20.92 4.05
CA SER A 36 10.39 -21.03 2.59
C SER A 36 9.19 -21.68 1.91
N ASP A 37 8.45 -22.51 2.64
CA ASP A 37 7.37 -23.33 2.11
C ASP A 37 6.12 -22.50 1.79
N PHE A 38 5.88 -21.40 2.52
CA PHE A 38 4.83 -20.43 2.20
C PHE A 38 4.85 -19.95 0.73
N PHE A 39 6.05 -19.66 0.23
CA PHE A 39 6.22 -19.21 -1.15
C PHE A 39 6.09 -20.34 -2.17
N LYS A 40 6.39 -21.58 -1.77
CA LYS A 40 6.24 -22.77 -2.62
C LYS A 40 4.77 -23.17 -2.75
N ASP A 41 4.03 -23.09 -1.65
CA ASP A 41 2.63 -23.51 -1.56
C ASP A 41 1.67 -22.49 -2.20
N ASN A 42 2.12 -21.24 -2.37
CA ASN A 42 1.36 -20.16 -2.99
C ASN A 42 2.08 -19.55 -4.21
N PRO A 43 2.42 -20.37 -5.24
CA PRO A 43 3.22 -19.90 -6.36
C PRO A 43 2.46 -18.87 -7.19
N GLY A 44 3.07 -17.70 -7.39
CA GLY A 44 2.49 -16.63 -8.21
C GLY A 44 1.49 -15.72 -7.49
N LEU A 45 0.99 -16.10 -6.32
CA LEU A 45 0.04 -15.30 -5.52
C LEU A 45 0.62 -13.93 -5.12
N PHE A 46 1.94 -13.89 -4.88
CA PHE A 46 2.61 -12.71 -4.35
C PHE A 46 3.35 -11.90 -5.40
N SER A 47 3.38 -12.36 -6.65
CA SER A 47 4.25 -11.83 -7.69
C SER A 47 3.47 -11.28 -8.88
N ASN A 48 3.93 -10.16 -9.41
CA ASN A 48 3.33 -9.52 -10.56
C ASN A 48 3.87 -10.09 -11.88
N HIS A 49 3.00 -10.26 -12.86
CA HIS A 49 3.42 -10.37 -14.26
C HIS A 49 3.47 -8.99 -14.92
N TYR A 50 4.52 -8.73 -15.69
CA TYR A 50 4.73 -7.43 -16.34
C TYR A 50 4.54 -7.52 -17.85
N TYR A 51 3.85 -6.52 -18.38
CA TYR A 51 3.57 -6.40 -19.81
C TYR A 51 3.86 -5.00 -20.30
N ARG A 52 4.29 -4.90 -21.56
CA ARG A 52 4.39 -3.65 -22.29
C ARG A 52 3.22 -3.55 -23.26
N LEU A 53 2.54 -2.40 -23.29
CA LEU A 53 1.48 -2.14 -24.26
C LEU A 53 2.05 -2.00 -25.68
N ASN A 54 1.52 -2.75 -26.65
CA ASN A 54 1.98 -2.69 -28.04
C ASN A 54 1.41 -1.47 -28.79
N LYS A 55 0.31 -0.90 -28.28
CA LYS A 55 -0.38 0.28 -28.84
C LYS A 55 -1.07 1.09 -27.76
N LYS A 56 -1.48 2.32 -28.10
CA LYS A 56 -2.36 3.14 -27.26
C LYS A 56 -3.62 2.32 -26.93
N THR A 57 -3.94 2.20 -25.65
CA THR A 57 -4.97 1.25 -25.18
C THR A 57 -5.97 1.96 -24.28
N LYS A 58 -7.26 1.80 -24.58
CA LYS A 58 -8.35 2.29 -23.74
C LYS A 58 -8.44 1.44 -22.47
N VAL A 59 -8.51 2.09 -21.31
CA VAL A 59 -8.64 1.47 -19.99
C VAL A 59 -9.63 2.26 -19.15
N ASN A 60 -10.08 1.68 -18.03
CA ASN A 60 -10.95 2.36 -17.09
C ASN A 60 -10.17 2.75 -15.83
N LEU A 61 -10.38 3.97 -15.38
CA LEU A 61 -9.89 4.50 -14.12
C LEU A 61 -11.07 4.54 -13.15
N LEU A 62 -10.95 3.84 -12.03
CA LEU A 62 -11.96 3.78 -10.98
C LEU A 62 -11.52 4.67 -9.81
N TYR A 63 -12.46 5.45 -9.30
CA TYR A 63 -12.30 6.26 -8.09
C TYR A 63 -13.65 6.54 -7.45
N ARG A 64 -13.68 7.02 -6.20
CA ARG A 64 -14.92 7.40 -5.50
C ARG A 64 -15.10 8.91 -5.44
N ALA A 65 -16.34 9.38 -5.51
CA ALA A 65 -16.68 10.79 -5.35
C ALA A 65 -16.46 11.25 -3.90
N LYS A 66 -16.05 12.51 -3.69
CA LYS A 66 -15.82 13.05 -2.34
C LYS A 66 -17.11 13.25 -1.53
N THR A 67 -18.20 13.56 -2.23
CA THR A 67 -19.46 14.03 -1.63
C THR A 67 -20.36 12.92 -1.12
N ASP A 68 -20.31 11.74 -1.75
CA ASP A 68 -21.24 10.62 -1.50
C ASP A 68 -20.58 9.25 -1.66
N SER A 69 -19.25 9.20 -1.82
CA SER A 69 -18.46 7.97 -2.00
C SER A 69 -18.90 7.06 -3.14
N ARG A 70 -19.75 7.54 -4.06
CA ARG A 70 -20.20 6.74 -5.21
C ARG A 70 -19.02 6.38 -6.10
N VAL A 71 -19.04 5.16 -6.64
CA VAL A 71 -18.03 4.68 -7.57
C VAL A 71 -18.17 5.42 -8.91
N ILE A 72 -17.08 6.03 -9.36
CA ILE A 72 -16.96 6.67 -10.65
C ILE A 72 -15.98 5.88 -11.50
N ILE A 73 -16.41 5.52 -12.71
CA ILE A 73 -15.59 4.84 -13.71
C ILE A 73 -15.44 5.78 -14.90
N LYS A 74 -14.19 6.18 -15.19
CA LYS A 74 -13.88 6.98 -16.39
C LYS A 74 -12.95 6.23 -17.31
N SER A 75 -13.33 6.15 -18.58
CA SER A 75 -12.42 5.66 -19.61
C SER A 75 -11.32 6.67 -19.90
N THR A 76 -10.12 6.17 -20.15
CA THR A 76 -8.95 6.95 -20.57
C THR A 76 -8.01 6.08 -21.40
N TYR A 77 -6.87 6.62 -21.80
CA TYR A 77 -5.90 5.91 -22.62
C TYR A 77 -4.52 5.82 -21.97
N LEU A 78 -3.96 4.62 -21.94
CA LEU A 78 -2.56 4.41 -21.69
C LEU A 78 -1.77 4.51 -23.01
N PRO A 79 -0.65 5.25 -23.04
CA PRO A 79 0.23 5.30 -24.20
C PRO A 79 0.78 3.93 -24.61
N LYS A 80 1.17 3.80 -25.90
CA LYS A 80 2.02 2.68 -26.36
C LYS A 80 3.30 2.66 -25.52
N GLY A 81 3.78 1.48 -25.16
CA GLY A 81 5.02 1.30 -24.41
C GLY A 81 4.86 1.41 -22.89
N THR A 82 3.69 1.80 -22.35
CA THR A 82 3.44 1.76 -20.91
C THR A 82 3.62 0.34 -20.39
N VAL A 83 4.32 0.21 -19.26
CA VAL A 83 4.48 -1.04 -18.54
C VAL A 83 3.38 -1.17 -17.48
N ILE A 84 2.68 -2.29 -17.49
CA ILE A 84 1.60 -2.62 -16.56
C ILE A 84 1.95 -3.89 -15.79
N ALA A 85 1.47 -3.99 -14.55
CA ALA A 85 1.48 -5.23 -13.78
C ALA A 85 0.09 -5.88 -13.79
N ALA A 86 0.03 -7.21 -13.74
CA ALA A 86 -1.23 -7.96 -13.78
C ALA A 86 -1.15 -9.23 -12.90
N GLU A 87 -2.30 -9.65 -12.39
CA GLU A 87 -2.56 -10.80 -11.48
C GLU A 87 -2.43 -12.18 -12.16
N GLY A 88 -1.65 -12.32 -13.24
CA GLY A 88 -1.58 -13.57 -14.00
C GLY A 88 -2.35 -13.56 -15.32
N PHE A 89 -2.44 -14.72 -15.97
CA PHE A 89 -3.28 -14.91 -17.16
C PHE A 89 -4.58 -15.62 -16.77
N TYR A 90 -5.71 -15.00 -17.09
CA TYR A 90 -6.99 -15.71 -17.16
C TYR A 90 -7.46 -15.67 -18.61
N LYS A 91 -7.70 -16.83 -19.24
CA LYS A 91 -8.23 -16.95 -20.61
C LYS A 91 -7.49 -16.09 -21.66
N LYS A 92 -6.15 -16.11 -21.68
CA LYS A 92 -5.30 -15.27 -22.57
C LYS A 92 -5.54 -13.76 -22.41
N GLN A 93 -5.89 -13.33 -21.20
CA GLN A 93 -6.05 -11.92 -20.85
C GLN A 93 -5.16 -11.57 -19.66
N ALA A 94 -4.53 -10.41 -19.72
CA ALA A 94 -3.91 -9.78 -18.56
C ALA A 94 -4.95 -8.89 -17.88
N PHE A 95 -5.11 -9.03 -16.58
CA PHE A 95 -6.06 -8.22 -15.83
C PHE A 95 -5.45 -7.73 -14.51
N ALA A 96 -5.98 -6.61 -14.03
CA ALA A 96 -5.71 -6.08 -12.71
C ALA A 96 -7.06 -5.72 -12.10
N GLN A 97 -7.39 -6.29 -10.93
CA GLN A 97 -8.63 -5.99 -10.23
C GLN A 97 -8.45 -4.92 -9.15
N GLY A 98 -7.22 -4.57 -8.79
CA GLY A 98 -6.94 -3.49 -7.85
C GLY A 98 -5.64 -3.69 -7.08
N TYR A 99 -5.74 -3.62 -5.75
CA TYR A 99 -4.66 -3.43 -4.78
C TYR A 99 -3.53 -4.47 -4.79
N ALA A 100 -3.75 -5.64 -5.39
CA ALA A 100 -2.77 -6.73 -5.41
C ALA A 100 -1.61 -6.49 -6.39
N THR A 101 -1.79 -5.63 -7.40
CA THR A 101 -0.77 -5.41 -8.44
C THR A 101 0.02 -4.13 -8.27
N ALA A 102 1.24 -4.11 -8.82
CA ALA A 102 1.99 -2.87 -8.94
C ALA A 102 1.23 -1.86 -9.82
N ASP A 103 0.71 -0.82 -9.18
CA ASP A 103 -0.20 0.11 -9.81
C ASP A 103 0.53 1.12 -10.71
N ILE A 104 -0.21 1.77 -11.61
CA ILE A 104 0.30 2.74 -12.58
C ILE A 104 0.37 4.12 -11.92
N SER A 105 1.35 4.93 -12.32
CA SER A 105 1.59 6.26 -11.74
C SER A 105 0.41 7.22 -11.80
N TYR A 106 0.31 8.06 -10.77
CA TYR A 106 -0.51 9.27 -10.75
C TYR A 106 -0.19 10.19 -11.93
N HIS A 107 1.04 10.16 -12.47
CA HIS A 107 1.38 10.90 -13.68
C HIS A 107 0.43 10.58 -14.84
N LEU A 108 0.02 9.32 -15.03
CA LEU A 108 -0.96 8.98 -16.05
C LEU A 108 -2.40 9.22 -15.59
N LYS A 109 -2.71 8.93 -14.32
CA LYS A 109 -4.06 9.06 -13.76
C LYS A 109 -4.58 10.49 -13.76
N ARG A 110 -3.72 11.46 -13.42
CA ARG A 110 -4.06 12.90 -13.32
C ARG A 110 -4.63 13.51 -14.60
N LYS A 111 -4.45 12.86 -15.76
CA LYS A 111 -4.99 13.30 -17.05
C LYS A 111 -6.52 13.09 -17.15
N THR A 112 -7.08 12.26 -16.27
CA THR A 112 -8.48 11.82 -16.33
C THR A 112 -9.28 12.33 -15.13
N VAL A 113 -8.62 12.56 -13.99
CA VAL A 113 -9.26 13.07 -12.78
C VAL A 113 -9.23 14.60 -12.73
N SER A 114 -10.30 15.22 -12.25
CA SER A 114 -10.36 16.66 -11.99
C SER A 114 -9.81 16.98 -10.59
N SER A 115 -9.45 18.24 -10.34
CA SER A 115 -8.94 18.71 -9.04
C SER A 115 -9.96 18.67 -7.90
N LYS A 116 -11.25 18.43 -8.19
CA LYS A 116 -12.38 18.58 -7.25
C LYS A 116 -12.94 17.28 -6.69
N ILE A 117 -12.29 16.15 -6.85
CA ILE A 117 -12.87 14.86 -6.44
C ILE A 117 -11.77 14.03 -5.86
N PHE A 118 -11.92 13.51 -4.63
CA PHE A 118 -11.53 12.15 -4.21
C PHE A 118 -12.30 11.84 -2.92
N GLY A 119 -13.18 10.84 -2.95
CA GLY A 119 -13.77 10.18 -1.77
C GLY A 119 -12.71 9.39 -1.03
N SER A 120 -12.99 8.15 -0.63
CA SER A 120 -12.11 7.29 0.19
C SER A 120 -10.68 6.98 -0.34
N GLY A 121 -10.18 7.71 -1.33
CA GLY A 121 -8.75 7.87 -1.53
C GLY A 121 -8.17 7.03 -2.66
N ASP A 122 -8.91 6.06 -3.19
CA ASP A 122 -8.35 5.11 -4.13
C ASP A 122 -8.57 5.47 -5.59
N LEU A 123 -7.46 5.48 -6.33
CA LEU A 123 -7.42 5.78 -7.75
C LEU A 123 -6.63 4.68 -8.45
N HIS A 124 -7.31 3.70 -9.03
CA HIS A 124 -6.67 2.55 -9.64
C HIS A 124 -7.23 2.27 -11.04
N PHE A 125 -6.36 1.75 -11.91
CA PHE A 125 -6.81 1.28 -13.21
C PHE A 125 -7.38 -0.12 -13.10
N LYS A 126 -8.59 -0.31 -13.64
CA LYS A 126 -9.17 -1.63 -13.86
C LYS A 126 -9.08 -1.95 -15.35
N PHE A 127 -8.47 -3.08 -15.67
CA PHE A 127 -8.37 -3.51 -17.06
C PHE A 127 -8.41 -5.02 -17.19
N LYS A 128 -8.92 -5.45 -18.35
CA LYS A 128 -8.87 -6.82 -18.85
C LYS A 128 -8.47 -6.74 -20.32
N LEU A 129 -7.20 -7.00 -20.60
CA LEU A 129 -6.59 -6.74 -21.91
C LEU A 129 -6.21 -8.06 -22.59
N PRO A 130 -6.56 -8.26 -23.88
CA PRO A 130 -6.15 -9.44 -24.62
C PRO A 130 -4.64 -9.44 -24.82
N THR A 131 -4.00 -10.61 -24.67
CA THR A 131 -2.55 -10.75 -24.80
C THR A 131 -2.01 -10.35 -26.17
N SER A 132 -2.81 -10.43 -27.22
CA SER A 132 -2.44 -9.96 -28.56
C SER A 132 -2.09 -8.46 -28.62
N ARG A 133 -2.51 -7.67 -27.63
CA ARG A 133 -2.18 -6.23 -27.52
C ARG A 133 -0.99 -5.95 -26.61
N LEU A 134 -0.37 -6.98 -26.08
CA LEU A 134 0.63 -6.91 -25.02
C LEU A 134 1.89 -7.68 -25.43
N THR A 135 3.03 -7.24 -24.93
CA THR A 135 4.26 -8.04 -24.93
C THR A 135 4.60 -8.39 -23.49
N ARG A 136 4.68 -9.67 -23.15
CA ARG A 136 5.17 -10.10 -21.83
C ARG A 136 6.64 -9.71 -21.73
N ILE A 137 7.01 -9.05 -20.65
CA ILE A 137 8.40 -8.65 -20.40
C ILE A 137 8.88 -9.27 -19.09
N LYS A 138 10.21 -9.39 -18.95
CA LYS A 138 10.80 -9.69 -17.64
C LYS A 138 10.41 -8.60 -16.64
N ARG A 139 10.29 -8.96 -15.37
CA ARG A 139 10.07 -8.00 -14.28
C ARG A 139 11.09 -6.86 -14.39
N PRO A 140 10.65 -5.60 -14.46
CA PRO A 140 11.57 -4.47 -14.50
C PRO A 140 12.47 -4.46 -13.26
N THR A 141 13.74 -4.09 -13.42
CA THR A 141 14.72 -4.09 -12.32
C THR A 141 14.29 -3.22 -11.13
N TYR A 142 13.52 -2.16 -11.36
CA TYR A 142 13.00 -1.29 -10.30
C TYR A 142 11.83 -1.90 -9.52
N ALA A 143 11.08 -2.84 -10.10
CA ALA A 143 9.91 -3.41 -9.47
C ALA A 143 10.29 -4.34 -8.32
N LEU A 144 9.51 -4.32 -7.24
CA LEU A 144 9.67 -5.25 -6.13
C LEU A 144 9.41 -6.70 -6.59
N PRO A 145 10.08 -7.69 -5.97
CA PRO A 145 9.80 -9.09 -6.27
C PRO A 145 8.38 -9.51 -5.88
N TYR A 146 7.86 -8.96 -4.79
CA TYR A 146 6.55 -9.29 -4.23
C TYR A 146 5.73 -8.04 -3.89
N GLY A 147 4.41 -8.22 -3.83
CA GLY A 147 3.44 -7.21 -3.40
C GLY A 147 3.13 -6.14 -4.45
N SER A 148 2.40 -5.11 -4.02
CA SER A 148 1.85 -4.05 -4.88
C SER A 148 2.83 -2.92 -5.22
N GLY A 149 4.10 -3.05 -4.82
CA GLY A 149 5.08 -1.98 -4.99
C GLY A 149 4.89 -0.78 -4.04
N VAL A 150 3.96 -0.87 -3.09
CA VAL A 150 3.75 0.14 -2.02
C VAL A 150 4.56 -0.25 -0.79
N LEU A 151 5.48 0.61 -0.39
CA LEU A 151 6.35 0.46 0.77
C LEU A 151 5.89 1.42 1.87
N GLN A 152 5.36 0.89 2.95
CA GLN A 152 4.94 1.61 4.15
C GLN A 152 6.14 1.86 5.08
N SER A 153 6.30 3.08 5.58
CA SER A 153 7.43 3.45 6.45
C SER A 153 7.31 2.87 7.85
N GLY A 154 8.43 2.63 8.52
CA GLY A 154 8.49 2.23 9.93
C GLY A 154 8.95 0.78 10.15
N GLY A 155 8.84 -0.06 9.12
CA GLY A 155 9.30 -1.45 9.19
C GLY A 155 8.42 -2.31 10.10
N LEU A 156 9.02 -3.30 10.77
CA LEU A 156 8.31 -4.29 11.58
C LEU A 156 7.41 -3.67 12.67
N THR A 157 7.88 -2.62 13.34
CA THR A 157 7.16 -1.96 14.44
C THR A 157 5.93 -1.18 13.99
N SER A 158 5.76 -0.99 12.67
CA SER A 158 4.61 -0.30 12.07
C SER A 158 3.68 -1.26 11.33
N ILE A 159 3.93 -2.57 11.46
CA ILE A 159 2.98 -3.59 11.06
C ILE A 159 1.98 -3.70 12.18
N HIS A 160 0.75 -3.30 11.88
CA HIS A 160 -0.41 -3.49 12.72
C HIS A 160 -1.37 -4.46 12.04
N ALA A 161 -2.37 -4.94 12.77
CA ALA A 161 -3.45 -5.70 12.16
C ALA A 161 -4.06 -4.90 10.99
N LEU A 162 -4.28 -5.57 9.86
CA LEU A 162 -4.97 -4.94 8.73
C LEU A 162 -6.39 -4.54 9.17
N PRO A 163 -6.96 -3.46 8.62
CA PRO A 163 -6.46 -2.63 7.51
C PRO A 163 -5.65 -1.39 7.96
N THR A 164 -5.12 -1.36 9.20
CA THR A 164 -4.53 -0.13 9.74
C THR A 164 -3.17 0.19 9.14
N PHE A 165 -3.09 1.28 8.37
CA PHE A 165 -1.86 1.83 7.83
C PHE A 165 -1.62 3.22 8.43
N ASN A 166 -0.76 3.32 9.44
CA ASN A 166 -0.50 4.58 10.14
C ASN A 166 0.84 5.23 9.72
N SER A 167 1.19 5.12 8.43
CA SER A 167 2.54 5.42 7.95
C SER A 167 2.56 6.15 6.60
N ASP A 168 3.67 6.84 6.34
CA ASP A 168 3.97 7.35 5.01
C ASP A 168 4.20 6.18 4.05
N ALA A 169 3.88 6.37 2.77
CA ALA A 169 4.07 5.37 1.73
C ALA A 169 5.01 5.85 0.62
N LEU A 170 5.93 4.99 0.22
CA LEU A 170 6.68 5.10 -1.03
C LEU A 170 6.17 4.05 -2.01
N LYS A 171 5.69 4.49 -3.16
CA LYS A 171 5.21 3.63 -4.22
C LYS A 171 6.19 3.57 -5.38
N ILE A 172 6.48 2.36 -5.84
CA ILE A 172 7.21 2.06 -7.07
C ILE A 172 6.20 1.55 -8.09
N THR A 173 5.87 2.39 -9.08
CA THR A 173 4.79 2.11 -10.02
C THR A 173 5.24 1.17 -11.14
N SER A 174 4.31 0.40 -11.73
CA SER A 174 4.64 -0.52 -12.81
C SER A 174 5.21 0.19 -14.04
N ASP A 175 4.79 1.43 -14.28
CA ASP A 175 5.25 2.23 -15.40
C ASP A 175 6.57 2.96 -15.12
N GLY A 176 7.18 2.81 -13.94
CA GLY A 176 8.52 3.29 -13.61
C GLY A 176 8.58 4.70 -13.03
N TRP A 177 7.69 5.01 -12.09
CA TRP A 177 7.75 6.21 -11.25
C TRP A 177 7.97 5.86 -9.79
N LEU A 178 8.57 6.80 -9.07
CA LEU A 178 8.56 6.84 -7.62
C LEU A 178 7.55 7.89 -7.17
N GLU A 179 6.67 7.53 -6.25
CA GLU A 179 5.63 8.39 -5.71
C GLU A 179 5.64 8.31 -4.19
N TYR A 180 5.75 9.45 -3.51
CA TYR A 180 5.75 9.52 -2.05
C TYR A 180 4.46 10.16 -1.56
N TYR A 181 3.86 9.52 -0.56
CA TYR A 181 2.60 9.89 0.07
C TYR A 181 2.84 10.03 1.57
N ARG A 182 2.50 11.20 2.12
CA ARG A 182 2.52 11.40 3.56
C ARG A 182 1.27 10.77 4.17
N TYR A 183 1.42 10.18 5.35
CA TYR A 183 0.28 9.72 6.13
C TYR A 183 -0.68 10.88 6.39
N ASN A 184 -1.92 10.72 5.97
CA ASN A 184 -2.96 11.72 6.15
C ASN A 184 -4.32 11.02 6.10
N LEU A 185 -4.98 10.92 7.26
CA LEU A 185 -6.33 10.40 7.33
C LEU A 185 -7.32 11.46 6.88
N GLN A 186 -8.33 11.03 6.12
CA GLN A 186 -9.47 11.87 5.76
C GLN A 186 -10.77 11.11 6.01
N GLN A 187 -11.77 11.86 6.46
CA GLN A 187 -13.12 11.38 6.63
C GLN A 187 -13.91 11.53 5.32
N TYR A 188 -14.67 10.49 5.00
CA TYR A 188 -15.55 10.44 3.84
C TYR A 188 -16.91 9.86 4.22
N PRO A 189 -17.99 10.25 3.54
CA PRO A 189 -19.27 9.57 3.68
C PRO A 189 -19.10 8.08 3.43
N ASP A 190 -19.61 7.24 4.32
CA ASP A 190 -19.64 5.80 4.11
C ASP A 190 -21.02 5.42 3.55
N THR A 191 -21.02 4.87 2.34
CA THR A 191 -22.25 4.44 1.65
C THR A 191 -22.36 2.92 1.53
N ASP A 192 -21.41 2.16 2.09
CA ASP A 192 -21.34 0.69 2.00
C ASP A 192 -21.87 -0.01 3.27
N THR A 193 -22.31 0.73 4.30
CA THR A 193 -22.68 0.13 5.59
C THR A 193 -24.04 -0.56 5.63
N GLY A 194 -24.92 -0.30 4.65
CA GLY A 194 -26.32 -0.76 4.70
C GLY A 194 -27.13 -0.22 5.89
N LEU A 195 -26.55 0.68 6.69
CA LEU A 195 -27.16 1.26 7.89
C LEU A 195 -27.86 2.58 7.54
N PRO A 196 -29.06 2.85 8.08
CA PRO A 196 -29.67 4.18 7.97
C PRO A 196 -28.81 5.23 8.70
N GLY A 197 -28.64 6.41 8.11
CA GLY A 197 -27.91 7.56 8.70
C GLY A 197 -26.73 8.08 7.87
N ASN A 198 -26.19 9.23 8.29
CA ASN A 198 -24.98 9.82 7.70
C ASN A 198 -23.73 9.21 8.35
N HIS A 199 -23.30 8.05 7.85
CA HIS A 199 -22.08 7.39 8.32
C HIS A 199 -20.85 8.00 7.65
N THR A 200 -19.73 8.05 8.36
CA THR A 200 -18.43 8.45 7.78
C THR A 200 -17.36 7.42 8.11
N THR A 201 -16.49 7.17 7.15
CA THR A 201 -15.31 6.31 7.28
C THR A 201 -14.05 7.16 7.22
N THR A 202 -13.08 6.84 8.06
CA THR A 202 -11.77 7.51 8.07
C THR A 202 -10.77 6.60 7.36
N VAL A 203 -10.21 7.07 6.24
CA VAL A 203 -9.30 6.27 5.41
C VAL A 203 -8.03 7.05 5.07
N TYR A 204 -7.00 6.31 4.73
CA TYR A 204 -5.73 6.88 4.30
C TYR A 204 -5.88 7.56 2.92
N TYR A 205 -5.57 8.86 2.86
CA TYR A 205 -5.61 9.61 1.61
C TYR A 205 -4.40 9.30 0.71
N ALA A 206 -4.55 8.30 -0.15
CA ALA A 206 -3.50 7.84 -1.07
C ALA A 206 -3.69 8.29 -2.53
N THR A 207 -4.52 9.31 -2.80
CA THR A 207 -4.89 9.60 -4.20
C THR A 207 -3.86 10.39 -4.99
N LYS A 208 -3.27 11.42 -4.37
CA LYS A 208 -2.30 12.32 -4.99
C LYS A 208 -0.99 12.29 -4.21
N PRO A 209 0.15 11.97 -4.84
CA PRO A 209 1.42 11.95 -4.15
C PRO A 209 1.87 13.36 -3.78
N ASN A 210 2.52 13.50 -2.62
CA ASN A 210 3.20 14.71 -2.19
C ASN A 210 4.42 15.01 -3.06
N SER A 211 5.06 13.97 -3.59
CA SER A 211 6.16 14.10 -4.54
C SER A 211 6.19 12.91 -5.50
N ALA A 212 6.55 13.16 -6.77
CA ALA A 212 6.68 12.11 -7.76
C ALA A 212 7.81 12.39 -8.74
N VAL A 213 8.62 11.38 -9.06
CA VAL A 213 9.73 11.48 -10.02
C VAL A 213 9.84 10.23 -10.90
N LYS A 214 10.29 10.41 -12.14
CA LYS A 214 10.49 9.31 -13.08
C LYS A 214 11.80 8.57 -12.78
N ILE A 215 11.74 7.24 -12.79
CA ILE A 215 12.93 6.38 -12.77
C ILE A 215 13.51 6.37 -14.20
N ASN A 216 14.73 6.90 -14.33
CA ASN A 216 15.42 6.97 -15.63
C ASN A 216 16.35 5.77 -15.84
N ARG A 217 16.83 5.15 -14.76
CA ARG A 217 17.63 3.92 -14.80
C ARG A 217 17.47 3.17 -13.48
N SER A 218 17.57 1.84 -13.54
CA SER A 218 17.65 0.98 -12.37
C SER A 218 18.81 -0.02 -12.52
N LEU A 219 19.43 -0.38 -11.41
CA LEU A 219 20.56 -1.33 -11.36
C LEU A 219 20.40 -2.22 -10.13
N LYS A 220 20.42 -3.54 -10.31
CA LYS A 220 20.45 -4.50 -9.21
C LYS A 220 21.89 -4.91 -8.92
N LYS A 221 22.29 -4.92 -7.64
CA LYS A 221 23.58 -5.44 -7.14
C LYS A 221 23.33 -6.21 -5.85
N GLY A 222 23.32 -7.54 -5.91
CA GLY A 222 22.91 -8.40 -4.79
C GLY A 222 21.48 -8.09 -4.33
N ALA A 223 21.30 -7.86 -3.04
CA ALA A 223 20.04 -7.46 -2.41
C ALA A 223 19.66 -5.99 -2.63
N ASN A 224 20.55 -5.17 -3.21
CA ASN A 224 20.30 -3.76 -3.48
C ASN A 224 19.75 -3.52 -4.89
N VAL A 225 18.76 -2.64 -4.98
CA VAL A 225 18.31 -2.01 -6.22
C VAL A 225 18.57 -0.50 -6.12
N TYR A 226 19.36 0.02 -7.05
CA TYR A 226 19.62 1.45 -7.18
C TYR A 226 18.69 2.05 -8.24
N LEU A 227 17.95 3.09 -7.86
CA LEU A 227 17.00 3.79 -8.72
C LEU A 227 17.51 5.20 -8.98
N TYR A 228 17.72 5.54 -10.25
CA TYR A 228 18.30 6.82 -10.66
C TYR A 228 17.24 7.73 -11.26
N THR A 229 17.23 8.98 -10.80
CA THR A 229 16.25 10.00 -11.18
C THR A 229 16.95 11.33 -11.49
N SER A 230 16.32 12.16 -12.33
CA SER A 230 16.84 13.50 -12.65
C SER A 230 16.53 14.53 -11.57
N LYS A 231 15.42 14.33 -10.86
CA LYS A 231 14.93 15.17 -9.76
C LYS A 231 14.96 14.41 -8.44
N ARG A 232 15.12 15.15 -7.34
CA ARG A 232 14.98 14.60 -5.99
C ARG A 232 13.50 14.35 -5.72
N LEU A 233 13.17 13.16 -5.24
CA LEU A 233 11.90 12.82 -4.63
C LEU A 233 11.90 13.37 -3.20
N ALA A 234 11.02 14.32 -2.91
CA ALA A 234 10.85 14.80 -1.54
C ALA A 234 10.21 13.70 -0.67
N GLY A 235 10.58 13.65 0.62
CA GLY A 235 10.08 12.67 1.58
C GLY A 235 10.94 11.41 1.76
N VAL A 236 11.85 11.13 0.83
CA VAL A 236 12.76 9.98 0.92
C VAL A 236 14.22 10.42 0.79
N THR A 237 15.08 9.82 1.60
CA THR A 237 16.52 10.09 1.55
C THR A 237 17.14 9.52 0.27
N GLN A 238 17.89 10.36 -0.45
CA GLN A 238 18.58 9.99 -1.68
C GLN A 238 19.99 10.55 -1.69
N LYS A 239 20.92 9.83 -2.32
CA LYS A 239 22.26 10.35 -2.59
C LYS A 239 22.26 11.15 -3.89
N LYS A 240 22.72 12.40 -3.87
CA LYS A 240 23.09 13.11 -5.10
C LYS A 240 24.40 12.52 -5.62
N VAL A 241 24.37 11.88 -6.78
CA VAL A 241 25.52 11.15 -7.36
C VAL A 241 26.09 11.81 -8.62
N ARG A 242 25.39 12.81 -9.17
CA ARG A 242 25.88 13.70 -10.23
C ARG A 242 25.43 15.13 -9.97
N HIS A 243 26.03 16.11 -10.65
CA HIS A 243 25.61 17.51 -10.55
C HIS A 243 24.33 17.80 -11.35
N SER A 244 24.17 17.16 -12.52
CA SER A 244 23.06 17.34 -13.47
C SER A 244 22.72 16.04 -14.22
N GLY A 245 21.71 16.09 -15.08
CA GLY A 245 21.34 15.01 -16.00
C GLY A 245 20.33 13.98 -15.45
N ALA A 246 20.05 12.96 -16.26
CA ALA A 246 19.00 11.97 -15.99
C ALA A 246 19.26 11.10 -14.74
N TYR A 247 20.50 11.02 -14.27
CA TYR A 247 20.91 10.14 -13.16
C TYR A 247 21.48 10.93 -11.98
N LYS A 248 20.97 12.15 -11.76
CA LYS A 248 21.44 13.09 -10.73
C LYS A 248 21.30 12.54 -9.31
N TYR A 249 20.17 11.91 -9.00
CA TYR A 249 19.87 11.37 -7.69
C TYR A 249 19.75 9.86 -7.74
N ARG A 250 20.21 9.19 -6.69
CA ARG A 250 20.13 7.73 -6.52
C ARG A 250 19.40 7.41 -5.21
N LEU A 251 18.31 6.67 -5.32
CA LEU A 251 17.67 5.99 -4.21
C LEU A 251 18.20 4.55 -4.14
N THR A 252 18.49 4.07 -2.94
CA THR A 252 18.82 2.65 -2.69
C THR A 252 17.62 1.99 -2.04
N VAL A 253 17.17 0.88 -2.62
CA VAL A 253 16.17 -0.04 -2.04
C VAL A 253 16.89 -1.35 -1.76
N HIS A 254 17.05 -1.69 -0.49
CA HIS A 254 17.63 -2.94 -0.02
C HIS A 254 16.51 -3.90 0.36
N ASN A 255 16.48 -5.10 -0.22
CA ASN A 255 15.59 -6.16 0.20
C ASN A 255 16.23 -6.88 1.40
N ASN A 256 15.57 -6.84 2.56
CA ASN A 256 16.12 -7.47 3.77
C ASN A 256 15.96 -9.00 3.76
N HIS A 257 15.22 -9.56 2.78
CA HIS A 257 14.97 -11.00 2.63
C HIS A 257 14.38 -11.64 3.90
N LYS A 258 13.60 -10.88 4.67
CA LYS A 258 12.93 -11.32 5.90
C LYS A 258 11.43 -11.04 5.83
N PRO A 259 10.63 -11.89 5.15
CA PRO A 259 9.19 -11.79 5.23
C PRO A 259 8.69 -12.28 6.60
N VAL A 260 7.62 -11.68 7.09
CA VAL A 260 7.00 -11.99 8.39
C VAL A 260 5.49 -12.17 8.25
N TYR A 261 4.92 -13.09 9.03
CA TYR A 261 3.49 -13.24 9.26
C TYR A 261 3.03 -12.34 10.39
N TYR A 262 1.75 -11.99 10.36
CA TYR A 262 1.03 -11.33 11.43
C TYR A 262 -0.48 -11.57 11.24
N GLU A 263 -1.23 -11.33 12.30
CA GLU A 263 -2.68 -11.52 12.33
C GLU A 263 -3.41 -10.52 11.41
N ASP A 264 -4.37 -11.02 10.62
CA ASP A 264 -5.25 -10.24 9.76
C ASP A 264 -6.67 -10.19 10.35
N SER A 265 -6.84 -9.38 11.40
CA SER A 265 -8.13 -9.24 12.07
C SER A 265 -9.23 -8.62 11.19
N ALA A 266 -8.92 -8.16 9.97
CA ALA A 266 -9.92 -7.63 9.04
C ALA A 266 -10.80 -8.73 8.43
N TYR A 267 -10.34 -9.99 8.42
CA TYR A 267 -11.04 -11.11 7.78
C TYR A 267 -11.27 -12.32 8.71
N GLY A 268 -10.99 -12.21 10.01
CA GLY A 268 -11.17 -13.31 10.98
C GLY A 268 -9.83 -13.87 11.46
N ASP A 269 -9.72 -15.20 11.58
CA ASP A 269 -8.51 -15.91 12.02
C ASP A 269 -7.40 -15.99 10.94
N ASP A 270 -7.52 -15.17 9.88
CA ASP A 270 -6.63 -15.20 8.73
C ASP A 270 -5.26 -14.60 9.05
N GLN A 271 -4.23 -15.03 8.30
CA GLN A 271 -2.88 -14.47 8.37
C GLN A 271 -2.58 -13.55 7.19
N ALA A 272 -1.82 -12.50 7.46
CA ALA A 272 -1.17 -11.66 6.46
C ALA A 272 0.34 -11.84 6.50
N ALA A 273 1.00 -11.55 5.37
CA ALA A 273 2.45 -11.58 5.28
C ALA A 273 2.99 -10.29 4.68
N SER A 274 4.11 -9.81 5.23
CA SER A 274 4.80 -8.60 4.79
C SER A 274 6.28 -8.87 4.53
N SER A 275 6.87 -8.22 3.52
CA SER A 275 8.31 -8.23 3.27
C SER A 275 8.96 -6.92 3.75
N ILE A 276 10.12 -7.03 4.39
CA ILE A 276 10.85 -5.87 4.95
C ILE A 276 11.95 -5.37 4.01
N TYR A 277 12.09 -4.05 3.93
CA TYR A 277 13.05 -3.36 3.10
C TYR A 277 13.73 -2.23 3.86
N THR A 278 14.94 -1.86 3.44
CA THR A 278 15.56 -0.58 3.81
C THR A 278 15.64 0.33 2.59
N VAL A 279 15.03 1.50 2.66
CA VAL A 279 14.95 2.46 1.56
C VAL A 279 15.55 3.79 1.99
N GLY A 280 16.59 4.23 1.28
CA GLY A 280 17.31 5.45 1.66
C GLY A 280 17.87 5.44 3.08
N GLY A 281 18.09 4.26 3.68
CA GLY A 281 18.54 4.09 5.05
C GLY A 281 17.44 4.01 6.11
N LYS A 282 16.16 4.07 5.73
CA LYS A 282 15.01 3.90 6.65
C LYS A 282 14.31 2.57 6.43
N GLN A 283 13.69 2.00 7.47
CA GLN A 283 12.94 0.75 7.37
C GLN A 283 11.56 0.97 6.75
N TYR A 284 11.16 0.02 5.90
CA TYR A 284 9.87 -0.05 5.25
C TYR A 284 9.36 -1.50 5.23
N TYR A 285 8.06 -1.68 5.05
CA TYR A 285 7.46 -2.98 4.76
C TYR A 285 6.51 -2.87 3.56
N THR A 286 6.22 -3.99 2.92
CA THR A 286 5.16 -4.10 1.91
C THR A 286 4.36 -5.36 2.20
N VAL A 287 3.03 -5.24 2.17
CA VAL A 287 2.14 -6.38 2.29
C VAL A 287 2.27 -7.22 1.02
N ILE A 288 2.55 -8.51 1.20
CA ILE A 288 2.73 -9.47 0.11
C ILE A 288 1.61 -10.50 0.06
N ALA A 289 0.91 -10.74 1.18
CA ALA A 289 -0.24 -11.65 1.28
C ALA A 289 -1.25 -11.15 2.33
N GLN A 290 -2.52 -11.47 2.12
CA GLN A 290 -3.65 -11.21 3.03
C GLN A 290 -4.62 -12.37 2.92
N GLY A 291 -5.36 -12.68 3.98
CA GLY A 291 -6.39 -13.73 3.95
C GLY A 291 -5.84 -15.14 3.71
N VAL A 292 -4.65 -15.47 4.24
CA VAL A 292 -4.06 -16.81 4.07
C VAL A 292 -4.32 -17.67 5.31
N ASN A 293 -4.85 -18.87 5.07
CA ASN A 293 -5.08 -19.93 6.06
C ASN A 293 -4.19 -21.14 5.80
#